data_AF-A0A6A3GR30-F1
#
_entry.id   AF-A0A6A3GR30-F1
#
_cell.length_a   1.000
_cell.length_b   1.000
_cell.length_c   1.000
_cell.angle_alpha   90.00
_cell.angle_beta   90.00
_cell.angle_gamma   90.00
#
_symmetry.space_group_name_H-M   'P 1'
#
loop_
_entity.id
_entity.type
_entity.pdbx_description
1 polymer ?
#
loop_
_entity_poly.entity_id
_entity_poly.type
_entity_poly.pdbx_seq_one_letter_code
_entity_poly.pdbx_strand_id
1 'polypeptide(L)'
;MNLNASKIDIRWLAQWFRGFAATLGDTVPVRVRSQETIDGVVRKRYSAEDYTLLPAFFTWDQLYTEMQNYVAENEMDVRMPQPSTFRKLLQSCCPTIRIRSPRSNVCDVCSILYSRMKSGVTADLTEELGVHTPAAKTMRKEYKNDLEAASDERAVIVMDFSQNLTLPSVSATPSQWYFLSLVNVYLFGIYYANKNIQYNYVYEESVAGKGTDEVNSMLFHFIQKIVVANDHQKLTIYADNCGGQNKNNFAVKMLLGLARESGAKG
;
A
#
# COMPACT_ATOMS: atom_id res chain seq x y z
N MET A 1 -11.56 9.93 -54.36
CA MET A 1 -10.14 10.31 -54.40
C MET A 1 -9.76 10.80 -53.00
N ASN A 2 -8.68 10.23 -52.45
CA ASN A 2 -8.09 10.31 -51.10
C ASN A 2 -8.75 9.61 -49.90
N LEU A 3 -8.17 8.44 -49.59
CA LEU A 3 -8.40 7.41 -48.58
C LEU A 3 -7.49 7.58 -47.34
N ASN A 4 -6.97 8.78 -47.06
CA ASN A 4 -5.95 9.00 -46.03
C ASN A 4 -6.50 9.63 -44.74
N ALA A 5 -7.52 9.00 -44.14
CA ALA A 5 -7.76 9.17 -42.71
C ALA A 5 -7.09 7.99 -41.99
N SER A 6 -5.76 8.08 -41.77
CA SER A 6 -5.02 7.05 -41.03
C SER A 6 -5.70 6.78 -39.68
N LYS A 7 -6.12 5.54 -39.42
CA LYS A 7 -6.76 5.19 -38.13
C LYS A 7 -5.74 5.45 -37.01
N ILE A 8 -6.23 5.89 -35.85
CA ILE A 8 -5.41 6.05 -34.63
C ILE A 8 -4.68 4.73 -34.38
N ASP A 9 -3.36 4.76 -34.19
CA ASP A 9 -2.59 3.57 -33.85
C ASP A 9 -2.82 3.20 -32.37
N ILE A 10 -3.79 2.33 -32.15
CA ILE A 10 -4.16 1.84 -30.81
C ILE A 10 -3.02 1.02 -30.18
N ARG A 11 -2.20 0.33 -31.00
CA ARG A 11 -1.11 -0.50 -30.48
C ARG A 11 -0.01 0.37 -29.91
N TRP A 12 0.41 1.38 -30.67
CA TRP A 12 1.37 2.38 -30.19
C TRP A 12 0.86 3.07 -28.92
N LEU A 13 -0.38 3.54 -28.92
CA LEU A 13 -0.95 4.25 -27.77
C LEU A 13 -0.97 3.38 -26.50
N ALA A 14 -1.35 2.11 -26.63
CA ALA A 14 -1.34 1.16 -25.51
C ALA A 14 0.09 0.79 -25.07
N GLN A 15 1.05 0.74 -25.99
CA GLN A 15 2.45 0.48 -25.66
C GLN A 15 3.08 1.65 -24.90
N TRP A 16 2.86 2.89 -25.37
CA TRP A 16 3.26 4.11 -24.66
C TRP A 16 2.68 4.13 -23.25
N PHE A 17 1.38 3.88 -23.09
CA PHE A 17 0.75 3.94 -21.77
C PHE A 17 1.25 2.87 -20.81
N ARG A 18 1.53 1.65 -21.30
CA ARG A 18 2.17 0.60 -20.49
C ARG A 18 3.59 0.98 -20.07
N GLY A 19 4.39 1.55 -20.98
CA GLY A 19 5.74 2.04 -20.67
C GLY A 19 5.71 3.15 -19.62
N PHE A 20 4.85 4.15 -19.81
CA PHE A 20 4.63 5.24 -18.86
C PHE A 20 4.23 4.73 -17.48
N ALA A 21 3.28 3.79 -17.42
CA ALA A 21 2.82 3.19 -16.17
C ALA A 21 3.85 2.27 -15.51
N ALA A 22 4.72 1.60 -16.28
CA ALA A 22 5.83 0.83 -15.72
C ALA A 22 6.86 1.73 -15.04
N THR A 23 7.05 2.96 -15.55
CA THR A 23 7.98 3.93 -14.98
C THR A 23 7.43 4.59 -13.70
N LEU A 24 6.19 5.08 -13.74
CA LEU A 24 5.64 5.93 -12.67
C LEU A 24 4.60 5.23 -11.78
N GLY A 25 4.09 4.08 -12.20
CA GLY A 25 3.07 3.32 -11.49
C GLY A 25 3.63 2.30 -10.52
N ASP A 26 2.80 1.94 -9.54
CA ASP A 26 3.06 0.85 -8.60
C ASP A 26 2.16 -0.34 -8.92
N THR A 27 2.75 -1.51 -9.19
CA THR A 27 1.98 -2.76 -9.31
C THR A 27 1.56 -3.26 -7.94
N VAL A 28 0.24 -3.40 -7.73
CA VAL A 28 -0.34 -3.87 -6.47
C VAL A 28 -1.44 -4.90 -6.73
N PRO A 29 -1.59 -5.90 -5.84
CA PRO A 29 -2.74 -6.80 -5.91
C PRO A 29 -4.00 -6.03 -5.53
N VAL A 30 -4.99 -6.05 -6.42
CA VAL A 30 -6.32 -5.50 -6.20
C VAL A 30 -7.28 -6.66 -6.00
N ARG A 31 -8.05 -6.60 -4.92
CA ARG A 31 -9.12 -7.55 -4.66
C ARG A 31 -10.27 -7.28 -5.63
N VAL A 32 -10.39 -8.14 -6.63
CA VAL A 32 -11.48 -8.10 -7.61
C VAL A 32 -12.60 -9.00 -7.13
N ARG A 33 -13.81 -8.47 -7.16
CA ARG A 33 -15.02 -9.23 -6.84
C ARG A 33 -15.65 -9.66 -8.15
N SER A 34 -15.69 -10.97 -8.40
CA SER A 34 -16.51 -11.56 -9.44
C SER A 34 -17.79 -12.13 -8.84
N GLN A 35 -18.85 -12.15 -9.64
CA GLN A 35 -20.10 -12.81 -9.31
C GLN A 35 -20.31 -13.93 -10.33
N GLU A 36 -20.44 -15.15 -9.83
CA GLU A 36 -20.80 -16.30 -10.65
C GLU A 36 -22.14 -16.83 -10.13
N THR A 37 -23.08 -17.06 -11.04
CA THR A 37 -24.33 -17.76 -10.71
C THR A 37 -24.13 -19.22 -11.06
N ILE A 38 -24.08 -20.08 -10.04
CA ILE A 38 -24.00 -21.54 -10.20
C ILE A 38 -25.29 -22.09 -9.61
N ASP A 39 -26.08 -22.80 -10.43
CA ASP A 39 -27.36 -23.40 -10.05
C ASP A 39 -28.37 -22.41 -9.41
N GLY A 40 -28.46 -21.21 -9.97
CA GLY A 40 -29.37 -20.16 -9.47
C GLY A 40 -28.91 -19.46 -8.19
N VAL A 41 -27.77 -19.84 -7.62
CA VAL A 41 -27.19 -19.22 -6.43
C VAL A 41 -26.04 -18.29 -6.83
N VAL A 42 -26.17 -17.01 -6.50
CA VAL A 42 -25.10 -16.02 -6.71
C VAL A 42 -23.98 -16.24 -5.70
N ARG A 43 -22.83 -16.73 -6.17
CA ARG A 43 -21.61 -16.83 -5.37
C ARG A 43 -20.68 -15.66 -5.70
N LYS A 44 -20.25 -14.95 -4.66
CA LYS A 44 -19.23 -13.90 -4.76
C LYS A 44 -17.86 -14.56 -4.63
N ARG A 45 -17.05 -14.53 -5.69
CA ARG A 45 -15.64 -14.95 -5.62
C ARG A 45 -14.78 -13.70 -5.53
N TYR A 46 -13.72 -13.78 -4.73
CA TYR A 46 -12.71 -12.74 -4.65
C TYR A 46 -11.41 -13.31 -5.21
N SER A 47 -10.89 -12.67 -6.26
CA SER A 47 -9.55 -12.93 -6.78
C SER A 47 -8.64 -11.74 -6.43
N ALA A 48 -7.34 -12.00 -6.31
CA ALA A 48 -6.34 -10.95 -6.38
C ALA A 48 -5.86 -10.87 -7.83
N GLU A 49 -5.94 -9.71 -8.43
CA GLU A 49 -5.39 -9.41 -9.75
C GLU A 49 -4.38 -8.27 -9.62
N ASP A 50 -3.27 -8.34 -10.35
CA ASP A 50 -2.25 -7.30 -10.31
C ASP A 50 -2.65 -6.10 -11.19
N TYR A 51 -2.72 -4.93 -10.57
CA TYR A 51 -3.01 -3.66 -11.24
C TYR A 51 -1.81 -2.74 -11.12
N THR A 52 -1.49 -2.02 -12.19
CA THR A 52 -0.51 -0.94 -12.15
C THR A 52 -1.23 0.36 -11.85
N LEU A 53 -1.00 0.90 -10.65
CA LEU A 53 -1.66 2.11 -10.18
C LEU A 53 -0.76 3.33 -10.36
N LEU A 54 -1.16 4.22 -11.26
CA LEU A 54 -0.55 5.53 -11.43
C LEU A 54 -0.83 6.42 -10.20
N PRO A 55 0.07 7.35 -9.86
CA PRO A 55 -0.12 8.28 -8.76
C PRO A 55 -1.44 9.06 -8.83
N ALA A 56 -2.03 9.35 -7.67
CA ALA A 56 -3.33 10.02 -7.55
C ALA A 56 -3.32 11.49 -8.00
N PHE A 57 -2.15 12.07 -8.26
CA PHE A 57 -2.04 13.44 -8.75
C PHE A 57 -2.28 13.57 -10.25
N PHE A 58 -2.19 12.45 -11.00
CA PHE A 58 -2.49 12.46 -12.43
C PHE A 58 -3.99 12.60 -12.67
N THR A 59 -4.32 13.33 -13.72
CA THR A 59 -5.63 13.36 -14.36
C THR A 59 -5.49 12.79 -15.77
N TRP A 60 -6.62 12.44 -16.41
CA TRP A 60 -6.59 12.03 -17.81
C TRP A 60 -6.04 13.13 -18.74
N ASP A 61 -6.28 14.40 -18.38
CA ASP A 61 -5.77 15.54 -19.15
C ASP A 61 -4.26 15.67 -19.01
N GLN A 62 -3.71 15.51 -17.80
CA GLN A 62 -2.25 15.47 -17.62
C GLN A 62 -1.61 14.31 -18.36
N LEU A 63 -2.19 13.10 -18.31
CA LEU A 63 -1.69 11.97 -19.09
C LEU A 63 -1.71 12.25 -20.60
N TYR A 64 -2.73 12.96 -21.07
CA TYR A 64 -2.81 13.38 -22.45
C TYR A 64 -1.70 14.39 -22.81
N THR A 65 -1.43 15.37 -21.95
CA THR A 65 -0.31 16.31 -22.12
C THR A 65 1.04 15.60 -22.13
N GLU A 66 1.27 14.65 -21.22
CA GLU A 66 2.52 13.86 -21.21
C GLU A 66 2.70 13.04 -22.49
N MET A 67 1.62 12.48 -23.05
CA MET A 67 1.66 11.82 -24.35
C MET A 67 2.05 12.79 -25.47
N GLN A 68 1.49 14.00 -25.47
CA GLN A 68 1.80 15.02 -26.48
C GLN A 68 3.27 15.47 -26.39
N ASN A 69 3.78 15.69 -25.17
CA ASN A 69 5.19 16.03 -24.95
C ASN A 69 6.10 14.92 -25.46
N TYR A 70 5.82 13.66 -25.10
CA TYR A 70 6.59 12.51 -25.57
C TYR A 70 6.64 12.41 -27.10
N VAL A 71 5.51 12.63 -27.77
CA VAL A 71 5.42 12.62 -29.24
C VAL A 71 6.26 13.75 -29.85
N ALA A 72 6.20 14.95 -29.27
CA ALA A 72 6.95 16.10 -29.76
C ALA A 72 8.46 15.94 -29.55
N GLU A 73 8.88 15.51 -28.36
CA GLU A 73 10.28 15.31 -27.99
C GLU A 73 10.97 14.20 -28.81
N ASN A 74 10.22 13.17 -29.20
CA ASN A 74 10.73 12.05 -29.99
C ASN A 74 10.42 12.20 -31.49
N GLU A 75 9.96 13.38 -31.93
CA GLU A 75 9.63 13.71 -33.33
C GLU A 75 8.75 12.65 -34.01
N MET A 76 7.79 12.10 -33.27
CA MET A 76 7.01 10.96 -33.75
C MET A 76 5.89 11.41 -34.70
N ASP A 77 5.83 10.81 -35.88
CA ASP A 77 4.70 10.99 -36.81
C ASP A 77 3.53 10.06 -36.43
N VAL A 78 2.72 10.51 -35.47
CA VAL A 78 1.55 9.77 -34.98
C VAL A 78 0.30 10.65 -34.96
N ARG A 79 -0.83 10.07 -35.38
CA ARG A 79 -2.12 10.77 -35.36
C ARG A 79 -2.67 10.86 -33.95
N MET A 80 -2.78 12.08 -33.42
CA MET A 80 -3.30 12.32 -32.08
C MET A 80 -4.80 12.00 -31.93
N PRO A 81 -5.20 11.17 -30.95
CA PRO A 81 -6.60 11.01 -30.58
C PRO A 81 -7.15 12.29 -29.94
N GLN A 82 -8.46 12.49 -30.00
CA GLN A 82 -9.13 13.48 -29.13
C GLN A 82 -9.03 13.04 -27.66
N PRO A 83 -9.00 13.97 -26.66
CA PRO A 83 -8.85 13.61 -25.24
C PRO A 83 -9.88 12.58 -24.73
N SER A 84 -11.14 12.71 -25.16
CA SER A 84 -12.20 11.75 -24.81
C SER A 84 -11.98 10.36 -25.43
N THR A 85 -11.46 10.31 -26.67
CA THR A 85 -11.10 9.08 -27.37
C THR A 85 -9.87 8.44 -26.74
N PHE A 86 -8.85 9.23 -26.39
CA PHE A 86 -7.66 8.79 -25.66
C PHE A 86 -8.03 8.04 -24.38
N ARG A 87 -8.84 8.67 -23.53
CA ARG A 87 -9.33 8.07 -22.29
C ARG A 87 -10.08 6.76 -22.55
N LYS A 88 -11.05 6.75 -23.48
CA LYS A 88 -11.86 5.56 -23.78
C LYS A 88 -10.99 4.41 -24.29
N LEU A 89 -10.05 4.68 -25.20
CA LEU A 89 -9.16 3.67 -25.75
C LEU A 89 -8.26 3.08 -24.67
N LEU A 90 -7.61 3.90 -23.83
CA LEU A 90 -6.74 3.41 -22.78
C LEU A 90 -7.47 2.61 -21.71
N GLN A 91 -8.68 3.03 -21.31
CA GLN A 91 -9.50 2.26 -20.38
C GLN A 91 -9.90 0.90 -20.95
N SER A 92 -10.12 0.81 -22.27
CA SER A 92 -10.46 -0.45 -22.94
C SER A 92 -9.24 -1.35 -23.17
N CYS A 93 -8.10 -0.79 -23.58
CA CYS A 93 -6.91 -1.55 -23.96
C CYS A 93 -5.98 -1.87 -22.78
N CYS A 94 -6.09 -1.10 -21.69
CA CYS A 94 -5.27 -1.23 -20.49
C CYS A 94 -6.14 -1.17 -19.21
N PRO A 95 -7.13 -2.07 -19.04
CA PRO A 95 -8.10 -2.01 -17.93
C PRO A 95 -7.49 -2.20 -16.53
N THR A 96 -6.29 -2.80 -16.47
CA THR A 96 -5.51 -3.03 -15.25
C THR A 96 -4.59 -1.86 -14.88
N ILE A 97 -4.46 -0.85 -15.75
CA ILE A 97 -3.74 0.39 -15.45
C ILE A 97 -4.77 1.43 -15.01
N ARG A 98 -4.63 1.94 -13.77
CA ARG A 98 -5.60 2.90 -13.21
C ARG A 98 -4.89 4.05 -12.50
N ILE A 99 -5.51 5.23 -12.54
CA ILE A 99 -5.12 6.33 -11.65
C ILE A 99 -5.64 6.01 -10.26
N ARG A 100 -4.76 6.07 -9.27
CA ARG A 100 -5.09 5.80 -7.87
C ARG A 100 -6.02 6.89 -7.32
N SER A 101 -6.94 6.52 -6.43
CA SER A 101 -7.65 7.51 -5.61
C SER A 101 -6.69 8.21 -4.63
N PRO A 102 -6.96 9.47 -4.25
CA PRO A 102 -6.19 10.14 -3.19
C PRO A 102 -6.15 9.31 -1.90
N ARG A 103 -5.02 9.36 -1.19
CA ARG A 103 -4.82 8.66 0.09
C ARG A 103 -4.31 9.62 1.16
N SER A 104 -4.62 9.32 2.41
CA SER A 104 -3.97 9.89 3.60
C SER A 104 -2.70 9.10 3.96
N ASN A 105 -1.85 9.67 4.82
CA ASN A 105 -0.61 9.04 5.31
C ASN A 105 0.33 8.59 4.18
N VAL A 106 0.50 9.46 3.19
CA VAL A 106 1.44 9.26 2.07
C VAL A 106 2.81 9.80 2.44
N CYS A 107 3.86 9.30 1.77
CA CYS A 107 5.22 9.80 1.98
C CYS A 107 5.31 11.30 1.62
N ASP A 108 5.88 12.10 2.52
CA ASP A 108 6.06 13.55 2.30
C ASP A 108 6.95 13.84 1.10
N VAL A 109 8.07 13.11 0.97
CA VAL A 109 9.00 13.27 -0.17
C VAL A 109 8.30 12.95 -1.49
N CYS A 110 7.60 11.81 -1.59
CA CYS A 110 6.79 11.51 -2.76
C CYS A 110 5.76 12.61 -3.03
N SER A 111 5.07 13.11 -2.00
CA SER A 111 4.05 14.15 -2.14
C SER A 111 4.62 15.45 -2.69
N ILE A 112 5.81 15.85 -2.24
CA ILE A 112 6.55 17.01 -2.74
C ILE A 112 6.96 16.80 -4.20
N LEU A 113 7.60 15.67 -4.52
CA LEU A 113 8.05 15.35 -5.88
C LEU A 113 6.90 15.32 -6.87
N TYR A 114 5.82 14.64 -6.50
CA TYR A 114 4.60 14.58 -7.29
C TYR A 114 3.94 15.94 -7.49
N SER A 115 3.97 16.81 -6.47
CA SER A 115 3.47 18.18 -6.61
C SER A 115 4.31 19.01 -7.57
N ARG A 116 5.64 18.82 -7.60
CA ARG A 116 6.52 19.46 -8.58
C ARG A 116 6.25 18.94 -9.99
N MET A 117 6.12 17.61 -10.14
CA MET A 117 5.81 16.95 -11.42
C MET A 117 4.48 17.39 -12.03
N LYS A 118 3.50 17.85 -11.23
CA LYS A 118 2.24 18.41 -11.77
C LYS A 118 2.47 19.61 -12.70
N SER A 119 3.56 20.34 -12.52
CA SER A 119 3.89 21.52 -13.34
C SER A 119 4.70 21.17 -14.59
N GLY A 120 5.01 19.88 -14.78
CA GLY A 120 5.83 19.34 -15.86
C GLY A 120 6.74 18.23 -15.32
N VAL A 121 6.76 17.07 -15.98
CA VAL A 121 7.68 15.98 -15.65
C VAL A 121 9.04 16.26 -16.29
N THR A 122 10.11 16.27 -15.50
CA THR A 122 11.49 16.42 -15.99
C THR A 122 12.32 15.17 -15.70
N ALA A 123 13.43 15.02 -16.43
CA ALA A 123 14.39 13.94 -16.17
C ALA A 123 14.90 13.97 -14.71
N ASP A 124 15.29 15.14 -14.21
CA ASP A 124 15.80 15.33 -12.83
C ASP A 124 14.78 14.89 -11.77
N LEU A 125 13.50 15.28 -11.92
CA LEU A 125 12.44 14.88 -10.98
C LEU A 125 12.22 13.37 -11.02
N THR A 126 12.32 12.77 -12.21
CA THR A 126 12.17 11.31 -12.40
C THR A 126 13.34 10.56 -11.77
N GLU A 127 14.56 11.09 -11.88
CA GLU A 127 15.75 10.54 -11.23
C GLU A 127 15.65 10.66 -9.70
N GLU A 128 15.27 11.83 -9.16
CA GLU A 128 15.10 12.04 -7.71
C GLU A 128 14.07 11.05 -7.13
N LEU A 129 12.94 10.85 -7.83
CA LEU A 129 11.95 9.83 -7.47
C LEU A 129 12.53 8.40 -7.60
N GLY A 130 13.31 8.16 -8.65
CA GLY A 130 14.02 6.91 -8.90
C GLY A 130 15.02 6.55 -7.81
N VAL A 131 15.64 7.55 -7.15
CA VAL A 131 16.54 7.38 -6.00
C VAL A 131 15.78 7.19 -4.69
N HIS A 132 14.61 7.82 -4.55
CA HIS A 132 13.80 7.75 -3.33
C HIS A 132 13.06 6.40 -3.15
N THR A 133 12.53 5.84 -4.24
CA THR A 133 11.68 4.64 -4.19
C THR A 133 12.36 3.25 -4.03
N PRO A 134 13.66 3.03 -4.33
CA PRO A 134 14.27 1.70 -4.31
C PRO A 134 14.19 1.00 -2.96
N ALA A 135 14.51 1.67 -1.85
CA ALA A 135 14.44 1.08 -0.52
C ALA A 135 13.02 0.59 -0.18
N ALA A 136 12.00 1.38 -0.50
CA ALA A 136 10.60 1.00 -0.31
C ALA A 136 10.20 -0.18 -1.22
N LYS A 137 10.67 -0.21 -2.47
CA LYS A 137 10.42 -1.32 -3.41
C LYS A 137 11.09 -2.62 -2.94
N THR A 138 12.33 -2.55 -2.45
CA THR A 138 13.07 -3.68 -1.89
C THR A 138 12.35 -4.24 -0.67
N MET A 139 11.97 -3.39 0.30
CA MET A 139 11.23 -3.80 1.49
C MET A 139 9.89 -4.47 1.14
N ARG A 140 9.15 -3.93 0.15
CA ARG A 140 7.90 -4.55 -0.34
C ARG A 140 8.14 -5.94 -0.94
N LYS A 141 9.25 -6.12 -1.65
CA LYS A 141 9.63 -7.41 -2.23
C LYS A 141 9.99 -8.42 -1.14
N GLU A 142 10.80 -8.01 -0.16
CA GLU A 142 11.15 -8.83 1.01
C GLU A 142 9.91 -9.23 1.79
N TYR A 143 9.02 -8.28 2.07
CA TYR A 143 7.74 -8.54 2.71
C TYR A 143 6.92 -9.61 1.98
N LYS A 144 6.79 -9.49 0.65
CA LYS A 144 6.07 -10.49 -0.15
C LYS A 144 6.72 -11.87 -0.06
N ASN A 145 8.05 -11.92 -0.18
CA ASN A 145 8.80 -13.18 -0.08
C ASN A 145 8.62 -13.82 1.30
N ASP A 146 8.61 -13.03 2.38
CA ASP A 146 8.40 -13.53 3.72
C ASP A 146 6.98 -14.03 3.93
N LEU A 147 5.96 -13.33 3.41
CA LEU A 147 4.59 -13.83 3.42
C LEU A 147 4.47 -15.19 2.71
N GLU A 148 5.12 -15.35 1.56
CA GLU A 148 5.15 -16.62 0.81
C GLU A 148 5.96 -17.70 1.52
N ALA A 149 6.97 -17.31 2.31
CA ALA A 149 7.80 -18.21 3.10
C ALA A 149 7.22 -18.53 4.49
N ALA A 150 6.04 -17.99 4.84
CA ALA A 150 5.37 -18.31 6.10
C ALA A 150 5.01 -19.81 6.14
N SER A 151 5.38 -20.47 7.22
CA SER A 151 5.25 -21.93 7.37
C SER A 151 5.04 -22.31 8.84
N ASP A 152 4.99 -23.60 9.15
CA ASP A 152 4.97 -24.07 10.55
C ASP A 152 6.29 -23.76 11.29
N GLU A 153 7.41 -23.64 10.57
CA GLU A 153 8.70 -23.27 11.15
C GLU A 153 8.85 -21.75 11.34
N ARG A 154 8.25 -20.95 10.44
CA ARG A 154 8.43 -19.49 10.38
C ARG A 154 7.11 -18.76 10.52
N ALA A 155 6.96 -18.03 11.63
CA ALA A 155 5.92 -17.04 11.82
C ALA A 155 6.28 -15.71 11.15
N VAL A 156 5.31 -15.10 10.49
CA VAL A 156 5.43 -13.75 9.94
C VAL A 156 4.30 -12.89 10.47
N ILE A 157 4.66 -11.77 11.10
CA ILE A 157 3.71 -10.81 11.65
C ILE A 157 3.93 -9.39 11.14
N VAL A 158 2.84 -8.64 11.05
CA VAL A 158 2.85 -7.19 10.83
C VAL A 158 2.17 -6.54 12.02
N MET A 159 2.79 -5.55 12.63
CA MET A 159 2.24 -4.86 13.80
C MET A 159 2.20 -3.35 13.61
N ASP A 160 1.11 -2.73 14.05
CA ASP A 160 0.93 -1.29 14.00
C ASP A 160 -0.15 -0.82 15.00
N PHE A 161 -0.09 0.44 15.41
CA PHE A 161 -1.23 1.09 16.05
C PHE A 161 -2.17 1.64 14.97
N SER A 162 -3.48 1.45 15.14
CA SER A 162 -4.41 2.25 14.35
C SER A 162 -4.34 3.72 14.76
N GLN A 163 -4.92 4.59 13.95
CA GLN A 163 -5.30 5.90 14.43
C GLN A 163 -6.15 5.76 15.69
N ASN A 164 -5.93 6.62 16.68
CA ASN A 164 -6.71 6.64 17.92
C ASN A 164 -8.19 6.70 17.57
N LEU A 165 -8.97 5.83 18.20
CA LEU A 165 -10.42 5.95 18.23
C LEU A 165 -10.80 6.88 19.38
N THR A 166 -12.01 7.43 19.34
CA THR A 166 -12.51 8.30 20.41
C THR A 166 -13.85 7.79 20.92
N LEU A 167 -14.04 7.85 22.23
CA LEU A 167 -15.32 7.60 22.88
C LEU A 167 -15.92 8.91 23.41
N PRO A 168 -17.26 9.10 23.29
CA PRO A 168 -18.18 8.25 22.53
C PRO A 168 -17.95 8.29 21.00
N SER A 169 -18.19 7.17 20.33
CA SER A 169 -18.12 7.05 18.86
C SER A 169 -19.52 7.03 18.28
N VAL A 170 -19.89 8.08 17.54
CA VAL A 170 -21.21 8.22 16.90
C VAL A 170 -21.04 8.71 15.47
N SER A 171 -21.89 8.23 14.55
CA SER A 171 -21.85 8.61 13.14
C SER A 171 -22.26 10.07 12.88
N ALA A 172 -23.09 10.63 13.76
CA ALA A 172 -23.48 12.03 13.75
C ALA A 172 -22.84 12.75 14.93
N THR A 173 -21.58 13.15 14.78
CA THR A 173 -20.82 13.84 15.83
C THR A 173 -21.43 15.21 16.13
N PRO A 174 -21.92 15.49 17.35
CA PRO A 174 -22.43 16.81 17.72
C PRO A 174 -21.35 17.89 17.61
N SER A 175 -21.69 19.06 17.08
CA SER A 175 -20.73 20.16 16.86
C SER A 175 -20.03 20.64 18.14
N GLN A 176 -20.71 20.56 19.29
CA GLN A 176 -20.15 20.92 20.59
C GLN A 176 -18.96 20.04 21.00
N TRP A 177 -18.86 18.81 20.49
CA TRP A 177 -17.74 17.92 20.81
C TRP A 177 -16.40 18.39 20.27
N TYR A 178 -16.40 19.30 19.28
CA TYR A 178 -15.17 19.95 18.81
C TYR A 178 -14.44 20.70 19.94
N PHE A 179 -15.16 21.14 20.97
CA PHE A 179 -14.61 21.86 22.12
C PHE A 179 -14.32 20.94 23.33
N LEU A 180 -14.50 19.62 23.18
CA LEU A 180 -14.29 18.65 24.25
C LEU A 180 -13.10 17.75 23.93
N SER A 181 -12.37 17.33 24.96
CA SER A 181 -11.41 16.23 24.86
C SER A 181 -12.17 14.91 24.98
N LEU A 182 -12.39 14.24 23.86
CA LEU A 182 -12.97 12.90 23.85
C LEU A 182 -11.95 11.88 24.39
N VAL A 183 -12.46 10.79 24.97
CA VAL A 183 -11.61 9.75 25.55
C VAL A 183 -10.92 8.99 24.42
N ASN A 184 -9.59 8.93 24.43
CA ASN A 184 -8.85 8.14 23.45
C ASN A 184 -8.96 6.65 23.74
N VAL A 185 -9.17 5.88 22.68
CA VAL A 185 -9.05 4.42 22.67
C VAL A 185 -7.94 4.03 21.72
N TYR A 186 -6.98 3.29 22.26
CA TYR A 186 -5.82 2.77 21.55
C TYR A 186 -6.12 1.36 21.07
N LEU A 187 -5.80 1.09 19.79
CA LEU A 187 -5.91 -0.23 19.18
C LEU A 187 -4.56 -0.59 18.58
N PHE A 188 -3.89 -1.56 19.18
CA PHE A 188 -2.67 -2.16 18.64
C PHE A 188 -3.02 -3.47 17.93
N GLY A 189 -2.71 -3.54 16.65
CA GLY A 189 -2.99 -4.68 15.81
C GLY A 189 -1.74 -5.50 15.53
N ILE A 190 -1.85 -6.82 15.62
CA ILE A 190 -0.86 -7.78 15.11
C ILE A 190 -1.56 -8.67 14.08
N TYR A 191 -1.21 -8.46 12.81
CA TYR A 191 -1.60 -9.34 11.72
C TYR A 191 -0.67 -10.56 11.69
N TYR A 192 -1.23 -11.76 11.81
CA TYR A 192 -0.52 -13.02 11.72
C TYR A 192 -0.74 -13.67 10.36
N ALA A 193 0.29 -13.61 9.50
CA ALA A 193 0.19 -13.98 8.10
C ALA A 193 -0.11 -15.48 7.90
N ASN A 194 0.49 -16.36 8.71
CA ASN A 194 0.40 -17.81 8.52
C ASN A 194 -1.03 -18.34 8.54
N LYS A 195 -1.92 -17.71 9.31
CA LYS A 195 -3.34 -18.09 9.40
C LYS A 195 -4.29 -17.01 8.87
N ASN A 196 -3.76 -15.90 8.36
CA ASN A 196 -4.54 -14.73 7.92
C ASN A 196 -5.51 -14.23 9.02
N ILE A 197 -5.00 -14.08 10.25
CA ILE A 197 -5.76 -13.63 11.42
C ILE A 197 -5.20 -12.31 11.95
N GLN A 198 -6.09 -11.38 12.27
CA GLN A 198 -5.77 -10.13 12.96
C GLN A 198 -6.05 -10.27 14.45
N TYR A 199 -5.05 -10.01 15.29
CA TYR A 199 -5.20 -9.91 16.75
C TYR A 199 -5.16 -8.43 17.15
N ASN A 200 -6.16 -7.98 17.92
CA ASN A 200 -6.27 -6.58 18.32
C ASN A 200 -6.27 -6.46 19.85
N TYR A 201 -5.39 -5.63 20.37
CA TYR A 201 -5.35 -5.20 21.77
C TYR A 201 -6.00 -3.83 21.85
N VAL A 202 -7.10 -3.73 22.60
CA VAL A 202 -7.92 -2.51 22.68
C VAL A 202 -8.02 -2.07 24.13
N TYR A 203 -7.66 -0.82 24.41
CA TYR A 203 -7.74 -0.22 25.73
C TYR A 203 -7.88 1.30 25.62
N GLU A 204 -8.46 1.92 26.64
CA GLU A 204 -8.65 3.36 26.71
C GLU A 204 -7.50 4.06 27.45
N GLU A 205 -7.37 5.37 27.27
CA GLU A 205 -6.21 6.14 27.73
C GLU A 205 -5.98 6.19 29.24
N SER A 206 -6.98 5.83 30.05
CA SER A 206 -6.84 5.69 31.49
C SER A 206 -6.16 4.38 31.91
N VAL A 207 -6.07 3.40 31.01
CA VAL A 207 -5.47 2.08 31.30
C VAL A 207 -3.96 2.13 31.11
N ALA A 208 -3.50 2.62 29.96
CA ALA A 208 -2.08 2.68 29.62
C ALA A 208 -1.83 3.69 28.49
N GLY A 209 -0.56 4.02 28.26
CA GLY A 209 -0.14 4.83 27.12
C GLY A 209 -0.05 4.02 25.83
N LYS A 210 0.59 4.58 24.81
CA LYS A 210 0.89 3.89 23.55
C LYS A 210 2.39 3.75 23.32
N GLY A 211 3.16 3.69 24.39
CA GLY A 211 4.61 3.70 24.37
C GLY A 211 5.22 2.33 24.08
N THR A 212 6.54 2.30 24.19
CA THR A 212 7.33 1.09 23.96
C THR A 212 7.01 -0.03 24.96
N ASP A 213 6.71 0.30 26.21
CA ASP A 213 6.43 -0.70 27.23
C ASP A 213 5.10 -1.42 26.96
N GLU A 214 4.09 -0.69 26.50
CA GLU A 214 2.82 -1.29 26.07
C GLU A 214 3.02 -2.17 24.83
N VAL A 215 3.78 -1.69 23.83
CA VAL A 215 4.13 -2.49 22.64
C VAL A 215 4.82 -3.79 23.06
N ASN A 216 5.85 -3.72 23.90
CA ASN A 216 6.59 -4.89 24.38
C ASN A 216 5.69 -5.86 25.14
N SER A 217 4.80 -5.36 25.99
CA SER A 217 3.86 -6.20 26.75
C SER A 217 2.91 -6.96 25.83
N MET A 218 2.31 -6.27 24.85
CA MET A 218 1.39 -6.88 23.89
C MET A 218 2.11 -7.85 22.92
N LEU A 219 3.31 -7.49 22.46
CA LEU A 219 4.12 -8.32 21.59
C LEU A 219 4.62 -9.58 22.32
N PHE A 220 5.10 -9.43 23.56
CA PHE A 220 5.51 -10.56 24.40
C PHE A 220 4.33 -11.51 24.63
N HIS A 221 3.15 -10.99 24.99
CA HIS A 221 1.94 -11.79 25.13
C HIS A 221 1.62 -12.57 23.84
N PHE A 222 1.66 -11.90 22.68
CA PHE A 222 1.44 -12.55 21.39
C PHE A 222 2.46 -13.66 21.11
N ILE A 223 3.75 -13.39 21.32
CA ILE A 223 4.83 -14.35 21.08
C ILE A 223 4.61 -15.60 21.93
N GLN A 224 4.34 -15.45 23.23
CA GLN A 224 4.13 -16.58 24.13
C GLN A 224 2.88 -17.40 23.77
N LYS A 225 1.77 -16.72 23.46
CA LYS A 225 0.48 -17.38 23.24
C LYS A 225 0.29 -17.96 21.84
N ILE A 226 0.97 -17.40 20.84
CA ILE A 226 0.78 -17.77 19.44
C ILE A 226 2.05 -18.34 18.85
N VAL A 227 3.17 -17.61 18.91
CA VAL A 227 4.41 -18.04 18.23
C VAL A 227 4.99 -19.28 18.91
N VAL A 228 5.23 -19.21 20.22
CA VAL A 228 5.79 -20.33 21.01
C VAL A 228 4.79 -21.49 21.09
N ALA A 229 3.50 -21.21 21.30
CA ALA A 229 2.48 -22.24 21.41
C ALA A 229 2.21 -23.01 20.10
N ASN A 230 2.66 -22.50 18.95
CA ASN A 230 2.62 -23.21 17.66
C ASN A 230 4.03 -23.65 17.22
N ASP A 231 5.00 -23.70 18.14
CA ASP A 231 6.37 -24.21 17.93
C ASP A 231 7.14 -23.57 16.76
N HIS A 232 6.84 -22.30 16.43
CA HIS A 232 7.60 -21.56 15.43
C HIS A 232 9.04 -21.35 15.90
N GLN A 233 10.00 -21.71 15.04
CA GLN A 233 11.44 -21.55 15.32
C GLN A 233 11.98 -20.20 14.86
N LYS A 234 11.30 -19.56 13.90
CA LYS A 234 11.68 -18.26 13.33
C LYS A 234 10.50 -17.31 13.40
N LEU A 235 10.77 -16.06 13.73
CA LEU A 235 9.79 -14.98 13.74
C LEU A 235 10.30 -13.80 12.92
N THR A 236 9.57 -13.44 11.88
CA THR A 236 9.78 -12.20 11.13
C THR A 236 8.73 -11.17 11.55
N ILE A 237 9.18 -9.97 11.92
CA ILE A 237 8.32 -8.88 12.39
C ILE A 237 8.46 -7.70 11.43
N TYR A 238 7.33 -7.26 10.88
CA TYR A 238 7.22 -6.00 10.15
C TYR A 238 6.50 -4.98 11.04
N ALA A 239 7.08 -3.80 11.16
CA ALA A 239 6.53 -2.69 11.92
C ALA A 239 6.88 -1.36 11.25
N ASP A 240 6.16 -0.30 11.62
CA ASP A 240 6.51 1.05 11.21
C ASP A 240 7.85 1.50 11.83
N ASN A 241 8.38 2.63 11.33
CA ASN A 241 9.66 3.15 11.76
C ASN A 241 9.54 4.04 13.02
N CYS A 242 8.49 3.88 13.83
CA CYS A 242 8.24 4.75 14.99
C CYS A 242 9.24 4.49 16.13
N GLY A 243 10.13 5.45 16.37
CA GLY A 243 11.16 5.32 17.41
C GLY A 243 10.59 5.23 18.84
N GLY A 244 9.48 5.92 19.12
CA GLY A 244 8.85 5.91 20.44
C GLY A 244 8.10 4.61 20.78
N GLN A 245 7.91 3.73 19.79
CA GLN A 245 7.03 2.56 19.90
C GLN A 245 7.76 1.27 19.49
N ASN A 246 8.17 1.19 18.21
CA ASN A 246 8.60 -0.05 17.59
C ASN A 246 10.12 -0.10 17.35
N LYS A 247 10.72 1.01 16.91
CA LYS A 247 12.15 1.08 16.55
C LYS A 247 12.99 1.71 17.65
N ASN A 248 13.17 0.97 18.73
CA ASN A 248 14.07 1.37 19.81
C ASN A 248 14.78 0.18 20.45
N ASN A 249 15.76 0.51 21.29
CA ASN A 249 16.61 -0.46 21.96
C ASN A 249 15.84 -1.37 22.92
N PHE A 250 14.72 -0.94 23.50
CA PHE A 250 13.97 -1.76 24.45
C PHE A 250 13.25 -2.90 23.73
N ALA A 251 12.57 -2.61 22.61
CA ALA A 251 11.95 -3.63 21.78
C ALA A 251 12.96 -4.66 21.26
N VAL A 252 14.10 -4.20 20.75
CA VAL A 252 15.18 -5.08 20.26
C VAL A 252 15.77 -5.93 21.40
N LYS A 253 15.99 -5.35 22.58
CA LYS A 253 16.50 -6.09 23.76
C LYS A 253 15.52 -7.14 24.24
N MET A 254 14.22 -6.85 24.27
CA MET A 254 13.17 -7.81 24.63
C MET A 254 13.20 -9.01 23.67
N LEU A 255 13.22 -8.75 22.36
CA LEU A 255 13.29 -9.81 21.34
C LEU A 255 14.58 -10.65 21.45
N LEU A 256 15.72 -10.00 21.70
CA LEU A 256 16.99 -10.70 21.91
C LEU A 256 16.97 -11.58 23.16
N GLY A 257 16.36 -11.10 24.26
CA GLY A 257 16.17 -11.88 25.49
C GLY A 257 15.37 -13.15 25.22
N LEU A 258 14.22 -13.00 24.56
CA LEU A 258 13.36 -14.12 24.16
C LEU A 258 14.09 -15.15 23.29
N ALA A 259 14.82 -14.71 22.27
CA ALA A 259 15.54 -15.61 21.38
C ALA A 259 16.62 -16.44 22.11
N ARG A 260 17.29 -15.86 23.12
CA ARG A 260 18.29 -16.56 23.94
C ARG A 260 17.65 -17.61 24.85
N GLU A 261 16.52 -17.28 25.48
CA GLU A 261 15.81 -18.21 26.37
C GLU A 261 15.23 -19.41 25.60
N SER A 262 14.79 -19.21 24.37
CA SER A 262 14.33 -20.29 23.48
C SER A 262 15.48 -21.18 23.00
N GLY A 263 16.65 -20.62 22.71
CA GLY A 263 17.82 -21.38 22.27
C GLY A 263 18.53 -22.16 23.39
N ALA A 264 18.33 -21.79 24.66
CA ALA A 264 18.89 -22.48 25.82
C ALA A 264 18.10 -23.74 26.24
N LYS A 265 16.96 -24.01 25.60
CA LYS A 265 16.10 -25.19 25.86
C LYS A 265 16.23 -26.30 24.80
N GLY A 266 17.16 -26.17 23.85
CA GLY A 266 17.47 -27.16 22.81
C GLY A 266 18.70 -28.00 23.13
#